data_AF-A0A7Y3CZT5-F1
#
_entry.id   AF-A0A7Y3CZT5-F1
#
_cell.length_a   1.000
_cell.length_b   1.000
_cell.length_c   1.000
_cell.angle_alpha   90.00
_cell.angle_beta   90.00
_cell.angle_gamma   90.00
#
_symmetry.space_group_name_H-M   'P 1'
#
loop_
_entity.id
_entity.type
_entity.pdbx_description
1 polymer ?
#
loop_
_entity_poly.entity_id
_entity_poly.type
_entity_poly.pdbx_seq_one_letter_code
_entity_poly.pdbx_strand_id
1 'polypeptide(L)'
;MLSFNRLGILFVFVVLIMFFSCKESTGYSKIEIVDSNEDFGTIAINDTLTQTYFLKNVSRTELIIKNVQSSCGCTTVRYSAEEIYEGDEAIVIVQFIPDQLGYTEKTVIVEANTNPPFNILTLKGIVE
;
A
#
# COMPACT_ATOMS: atom_id res chain seq x y z
N MET A 1 57.28 -1.43 0.41
CA MET A 1 56.47 -2.68 0.53
C MET A 1 55.74 -2.61 1.85
N LEU A 2 54.51 -2.09 1.86
CA LEU A 2 53.74 -1.84 3.09
C LEU A 2 53.41 -3.18 3.76
N SER A 3 54.03 -3.43 4.92
CA SER A 3 53.75 -4.57 5.78
C SER A 3 52.40 -4.37 6.47
N PHE A 4 51.33 -4.82 5.84
CA PHE A 4 50.01 -4.83 6.46
C PHE A 4 49.99 -5.88 7.58
N ASN A 5 49.91 -5.42 8.83
CA ASN A 5 49.83 -6.28 10.00
C ASN A 5 48.53 -7.10 9.94
N ARG A 6 48.64 -8.43 10.04
CA ARG A 6 47.48 -9.35 9.95
C ARG A 6 46.39 -9.04 10.99
N LEU A 7 46.78 -8.46 12.12
CA LEU A 7 45.86 -7.98 13.16
C LEU A 7 45.03 -6.76 12.72
N GLY A 8 45.61 -5.86 11.90
CA GLY A 8 44.92 -4.69 11.38
C GLY A 8 43.94 -5.01 10.26
N ILE A 9 44.23 -6.01 9.43
CA ILE A 9 43.32 -6.49 8.38
C ILE A 9 42.07 -7.14 9.01
N LEU A 10 42.24 -7.90 10.09
CA LEU A 10 41.14 -8.52 10.83
C LEU A 10 40.22 -7.46 11.46
N PHE A 11 40.79 -6.37 11.98
CA PHE A 11 40.03 -5.29 12.60
C PHE A 11 39.19 -4.50 11.59
N VAL A 12 39.71 -4.26 10.37
CA VAL A 12 38.98 -3.61 9.28
C VAL A 12 37.82 -4.48 8.79
N PHE A 13 37.99 -5.80 8.71
CA PHE A 13 36.93 -6.73 8.34
C PHE A 13 35.80 -6.76 9.39
N VAL A 14 36.12 -6.69 10.69
CA VAL A 14 35.11 -6.68 11.77
C VAL A 14 34.28 -5.38 11.77
N VAL A 15 34.89 -4.23 11.50
CA VAL A 15 34.17 -2.94 11.38
C VAL A 15 33.24 -2.95 10.16
N LEU A 16 33.65 -3.56 9.05
CA LEU A 16 32.82 -3.68 7.84
C LEU A 16 31.57 -4.56 8.04
N ILE A 17 31.65 -5.57 8.92
CA ILE A 17 30.54 -6.46 9.25
C ILE A 17 29.50 -5.75 10.14
N MET A 18 29.91 -4.81 11.00
CA MET A 18 28.97 -4.06 11.86
C MET A 18 28.13 -3.04 11.09
N PHE A 19 28.56 -2.59 9.91
CA PHE A 19 27.75 -1.70 9.05
C PHE A 19 26.60 -2.42 8.33
N PHE A 20 26.57 -3.76 8.31
CA PHE A 20 25.59 -4.51 7.51
C PHE A 20 24.32 -4.91 8.27
N SER A 21 24.22 -4.63 9.57
CA SER A 21 23.08 -5.08 10.36
C SER A 21 22.47 -3.93 11.16
N CYS A 22 21.61 -3.17 10.48
CA CYS A 22 20.42 -2.63 11.11
C CYS A 22 19.22 -3.12 10.29
N LYS A 23 18.72 -4.32 10.59
CA LYS A 23 17.39 -4.74 10.11
C LYS A 23 16.39 -4.34 11.18
N GLU A 24 15.70 -3.24 10.90
CA GLU A 24 14.58 -2.77 11.70
C GLU A 24 13.41 -3.74 11.55
N SER A 25 13.23 -4.65 12.50
CA SER A 25 12.03 -5.47 12.64
C SER A 25 11.01 -4.69 13.47
N THR A 26 10.45 -3.63 12.89
CA THR A 26 9.23 -3.07 13.47
C THR A 26 8.13 -4.12 13.28
N GLY A 27 7.28 -4.35 14.29
CA GLY A 27 6.16 -5.30 14.19
C GLY A 27 5.07 -4.89 13.19
N TYR A 28 5.33 -3.86 12.37
CA TYR A 28 4.44 -3.34 11.35
C TYR A 28 4.79 -3.96 10.00
N SER A 29 3.77 -4.20 9.18
CA SER A 29 3.95 -4.54 7.78
C SER A 29 4.18 -3.28 6.94
N LYS A 30 4.73 -3.46 5.73
CA LYS A 30 4.83 -2.41 4.71
C LYS A 30 3.96 -2.79 3.52
N ILE A 31 3.06 -1.88 3.18
CA ILE A 31 2.17 -1.99 2.03
C ILE A 31 2.67 -1.09 0.90
N GLU A 32 2.68 -1.60 -0.32
CA GLU A 32 2.81 -0.83 -1.54
C GLU A 32 1.45 -0.87 -2.26
N ILE A 33 0.95 0.31 -2.63
CA ILE A 33 -0.32 0.46 -3.34
C ILE A 33 0.00 0.88 -4.76
N VAL A 34 -0.33 0.01 -5.72
CA VAL A 34 -0.21 0.34 -7.13
C VAL A 34 -1.35 1.30 -7.48
N ASP A 35 -0.99 2.47 -8.00
CA ASP A 35 -1.90 3.51 -8.47
C ASP A 35 -2.95 3.96 -7.43
N SER A 36 -2.48 4.48 -6.29
CA SER A 36 -3.34 4.97 -5.19
C SER A 36 -4.22 6.18 -5.54
N ASN A 37 -4.02 6.81 -6.69
CA ASN A 37 -4.75 8.00 -7.15
C ASN A 37 -5.17 7.81 -8.61
N GLU A 38 -6.34 7.22 -8.81
CA GLU A 38 -6.86 6.93 -10.14
C GLU A 38 -7.83 8.01 -10.61
N ASP A 39 -7.62 8.48 -11.84
CA ASP A 39 -8.56 9.36 -12.53
C ASP A 39 -9.35 8.52 -13.53
N PHE A 40 -10.64 8.33 -13.26
CA PHE A 40 -11.52 7.54 -14.13
C PHE A 40 -12.00 8.32 -15.36
N GLY A 41 -11.58 9.58 -15.52
CA GLY A 41 -12.01 10.45 -16.60
C GLY A 41 -13.46 10.90 -16.41
N THR A 42 -14.33 10.44 -17.31
CA THR A 42 -15.74 10.84 -17.33
C THR A 42 -16.66 9.63 -17.30
N ILE A 43 -17.74 9.72 -16.51
CA ILE A 43 -18.78 8.69 -16.42
C ILE A 43 -20.17 9.32 -16.47
N ALA A 44 -21.15 8.61 -17.02
CA ALA A 44 -22.54 9.04 -17.00
C ALA A 44 -23.17 8.90 -15.60
N ILE A 45 -24.09 9.80 -15.26
CA ILE A 45 -24.89 9.67 -14.04
C ILE A 45 -25.66 8.34 -14.00
N ASN A 46 -25.71 7.71 -12.82
CA ASN A 46 -26.29 6.38 -12.57
C ASN A 46 -25.60 5.19 -13.26
N ASP A 47 -24.49 5.40 -13.97
CA ASP A 47 -23.69 4.30 -14.50
C ASP A 47 -22.78 3.70 -13.40
N THR A 48 -22.27 2.49 -13.62
CA THR A 48 -21.44 1.79 -12.63
C THR A 48 -19.96 1.89 -12.99
N LEU A 49 -19.20 2.66 -12.19
CA LEU A 49 -17.74 2.65 -12.21
C LEU A 49 -17.22 1.49 -11.35
N THR A 50 -16.29 0.70 -11.88
CA THR A 50 -15.53 -0.29 -11.10
C THR A 50 -14.04 0.01 -11.22
N GLN A 51 -13.41 0.37 -10.10
CA GLN A 51 -11.96 0.58 -10.00
C GLN A 51 -11.32 -0.55 -9.20
N THR A 52 -10.14 -0.98 -9.63
CA THR A 52 -9.38 -2.05 -8.98
C THR A 52 -8.05 -1.50 -8.49
N TYR A 53 -7.73 -1.70 -7.21
CA TYR A 53 -6.45 -1.35 -6.60
C TYR A 53 -5.71 -2.61 -6.16
N PHE A 54 -4.38 -2.60 -6.28
CA PHE A 54 -3.52 -3.70 -5.85
C PHE A 54 -2.75 -3.30 -4.60
N LEU A 55 -2.85 -4.14 -3.57
CA LEU A 55 -2.18 -3.99 -2.29
C LEU A 55 -1.10 -5.07 -2.19
N LYS A 56 0.16 -4.68 -2.33
CA LYS A 56 1.31 -5.58 -2.24
C LYS A 56 1.96 -5.51 -0.87
N ASN A 57 2.25 -6.66 -0.26
CA ASN A 57 3.10 -6.68 0.94
C ASN A 57 4.58 -6.69 0.53
N VAL A 58 5.30 -5.61 0.87
CA VAL A 58 6.73 -5.44 0.58
C VAL A 58 7.62 -5.66 1.81
N SER A 59 7.09 -6.36 2.80
CA SER A 59 7.79 -6.69 4.04
C SER A 59 7.71 -8.18 4.37
N ARG A 60 8.60 -8.60 5.26
CA ARG A 60 8.61 -9.97 5.81
C ARG A 60 7.49 -10.22 6.82
N THR A 61 6.95 -9.14 7.38
CA THR A 61 5.82 -9.19 8.31
C THR A 61 4.55 -9.30 7.48
N GLU A 62 3.71 -10.28 7.79
CA GLU A 62 2.40 -10.43 7.16
C GLU A 62 1.59 -9.14 7.28
N LEU A 63 1.03 -8.70 6.15
CA LEU A 63 0.14 -7.55 6.09
C LEU A 63 -1.26 -8.02 6.43
N ILE A 64 -1.84 -7.43 7.47
CA ILE A 64 -3.17 -7.76 7.98
C ILE A 64 -4.07 -6.55 7.77
N ILE A 65 -5.04 -6.69 6.87
CA ILE A 65 -6.13 -5.74 6.64
C ILE A 65 -7.17 -5.95 7.74
N LYS A 66 -7.39 -4.92 8.56
CA LYS A 66 -8.39 -4.94 9.62
C LYS A 66 -9.77 -4.52 9.13
N ASN A 67 -9.80 -3.54 8.23
CA ASN A 67 -11.03 -2.98 7.72
C ASN A 67 -10.77 -2.22 6.41
N VAL A 68 -11.76 -2.19 5.53
CA VAL A 68 -11.75 -1.34 4.34
C VAL A 68 -13.09 -0.62 4.23
N GLN A 69 -13.08 0.70 4.29
CA GLN A 69 -14.29 1.51 4.34
C GLN A 69 -14.24 2.69 3.36
N SER A 70 -15.36 2.95 2.70
CA SER A 70 -15.55 4.13 1.87
C SER A 70 -15.97 5.34 2.70
N SER A 71 -15.60 6.54 2.26
CA SER A 71 -16.03 7.79 2.93
C SER A 71 -17.46 8.21 2.59
N CYS A 72 -18.10 7.62 1.56
CA CYS A 72 -19.47 7.94 1.15
C CYS A 72 -20.31 6.68 0.89
N GLY A 73 -21.60 6.75 1.25
CA GLY A 73 -22.52 5.60 1.18
C GLY A 73 -22.86 5.10 -0.24
N CYS A 74 -22.52 5.84 -1.30
CA CYS A 74 -22.70 5.40 -2.69
C CYS A 74 -21.51 4.62 -3.26
N THR A 75 -20.53 4.27 -2.42
CA THR A 75 -19.36 3.48 -2.80
C THR A 75 -19.35 2.16 -2.05
N THR A 76 -19.37 1.06 -2.81
CA THR A 76 -19.24 -0.31 -2.28
C THR A 76 -17.80 -0.78 -2.44
N VAL A 77 -17.27 -1.48 -1.44
CA VAL A 77 -15.89 -1.99 -1.44
C VAL A 77 -15.88 -3.50 -1.20
N ARG A 78 -15.04 -4.21 -1.95
CA ARG A 78 -14.73 -5.63 -1.75
C ARG A 78 -13.22 -5.83 -1.81
N TYR A 79 -12.70 -6.79 -1.07
CA TYR A 79 -11.27 -7.13 -1.11
C TYR A 79 -11.06 -8.63 -1.10
N SER A 80 -9.94 -9.09 -1.66
CA SER A 80 -9.71 -10.51 -1.94
C SER A 80 -9.15 -11.32 -0.77
N ALA A 81 -8.45 -10.66 0.17
CA ALA A 81 -7.81 -11.31 1.32
C ALA A 81 -7.64 -10.33 2.49
N GLU A 82 -7.72 -10.83 3.73
CA GLU A 82 -7.40 -10.09 4.95
C GLU A 82 -5.92 -10.20 5.34
N GLU A 83 -5.26 -11.28 4.93
CA GLU A 83 -3.86 -11.61 5.23
C GLU A 83 -3.07 -11.73 3.93
N ILE A 84 -1.92 -11.04 3.84
CA ILE A 84 -1.10 -10.97 2.64
C ILE A 84 0.35 -11.25 3.02
N TYR A 85 0.90 -12.36 2.53
CA TYR A 85 2.27 -12.78 2.78
C TYR A 85 3.30 -11.92 2.02
N GLU A 86 4.57 -12.04 2.40
CA GLU A 86 5.68 -11.32 1.76
C GLU A 86 5.69 -11.53 0.24
N GLY A 87 5.58 -10.44 -0.53
CA GLY A 87 5.60 -10.46 -1.99
C GLY A 87 4.25 -10.70 -2.65
N ASP A 88 3.25 -11.16 -1.91
CA ASP A 88 1.89 -11.40 -2.41
C ASP A 88 1.08 -10.10 -2.51
N GLU A 89 -0.02 -10.19 -3.25
CA GLU A 89 -0.93 -9.08 -3.55
C GLU A 89 -2.37 -9.43 -3.21
N ALA A 90 -3.08 -8.49 -2.60
CA ALA A 90 -4.54 -8.49 -2.54
C ALA A 90 -5.12 -7.42 -3.45
N ILE A 91 -6.36 -7.64 -3.84
CA ILE A 91 -7.11 -6.74 -4.70
C ILE A 91 -8.19 -6.05 -3.85
N VAL A 92 -8.34 -4.73 -4.02
CA VAL A 92 -9.49 -3.97 -3.53
C VAL A 92 -10.28 -3.48 -4.73
N ILE A 93 -11.54 -3.93 -4.83
CA ILE A 93 -12.49 -3.53 -5.85
C ILE A 93 -13.42 -2.49 -5.26
N VAL A 94 -13.45 -1.31 -5.89
CA VAL A 94 -14.28 -0.18 -5.51
C VAL A 94 -15.32 0.03 -6.59
N GLN A 95 -16.60 -0.06 -6.21
CA GLN A 95 -17.73 0.23 -7.09
C GLN A 95 -18.38 1.55 -6.67
N PHE A 96 -18.56 2.45 -7.63
CA PHE A 96 -19.14 3.76 -7.42
C PHE A 96 -20.26 3.99 -8.46
N ILE A 97 -21.42 4.43 -7.97
CA ILE A 97 -22.55 4.82 -8.80
C ILE A 97 -22.84 6.30 -8.49
N PRO A 98 -22.55 7.23 -9.41
CA PRO A 98 -22.76 8.65 -9.18
C PRO A 98 -24.25 9.00 -9.24
N ASP A 99 -24.69 9.80 -8.27
CA ASP A 99 -26.04 10.34 -8.15
C ASP A 99 -26.09 11.86 -8.39
N GLN A 100 -24.94 12.49 -8.66
CA GLN A 100 -24.78 13.93 -8.86
C GLN A 100 -23.78 14.24 -9.98
N LEU A 101 -24.08 15.27 -10.76
CA LEU A 101 -23.23 15.76 -11.86
C LEU A 101 -22.04 16.59 -11.35
N GLY A 102 -20.97 16.64 -12.16
CA GLY A 102 -19.79 17.47 -11.93
C GLY A 102 -18.58 16.69 -11.40
N TYR A 103 -17.57 17.42 -10.93
CA TYR A 103 -16.37 16.81 -10.36
C TYR A 103 -16.72 16.02 -9.10
N THR A 104 -16.17 14.81 -8.98
CA THR A 104 -16.30 13.98 -7.81
C THR A 104 -14.97 13.33 -7.44
N GLU A 105 -14.74 13.20 -6.15
CA GLU A 105 -13.56 12.56 -5.58
C GLU A 105 -14.01 11.70 -4.40
N LYS A 106 -13.69 10.41 -4.46
CA LYS A 106 -14.05 9.44 -3.43
C LYS A 106 -12.78 8.86 -2.82
N THR A 107 -12.88 8.56 -1.54
CA THR A 107 -11.78 8.02 -0.75
C THR A 107 -12.19 6.69 -0.15
N VAL A 108 -11.30 5.70 -0.24
CA VAL A 108 -11.41 4.42 0.45
C VAL A 108 -10.23 4.31 1.40
N ILE A 109 -10.52 4.00 2.67
CA ILE A 109 -9.55 3.89 3.74
C ILE A 109 -9.34 2.41 4.03
N VAL A 110 -8.10 1.95 3.86
CA VAL A 110 -7.62 0.61 4.24
C VAL A 110 -6.93 0.73 5.60
N GLU A 111 -7.54 0.19 6.64
CA GLU A 111 -6.92 0.04 7.96
C GLU A 111 -6.12 -1.27 8.00
N ALA A 112 -4.83 -1.19 8.33
CA ALA A 112 -3.95 -2.35 8.40
C ALA A 112 -2.95 -2.26 9.57
N ASN A 113 -2.20 -3.34 9.80
CA ASN A 113 -1.05 -3.36 10.73
C ASN A 113 0.20 -2.65 10.17
N THR A 114 0.00 -1.52 9.49
CA THR A 114 1.05 -0.64 8.95
C THR A 114 1.29 0.55 9.89
N ASN A 115 2.36 1.32 9.63
CA ASN A 115 2.58 2.60 10.31
C ASN A 115 2.84 3.70 9.26
N PRO A 116 1.89 4.63 9.03
CA PRO A 116 0.60 4.78 9.72
C PRO A 116 -0.39 3.63 9.45
N PRO A 117 -1.41 3.40 10.30
CA PRO A 117 -2.35 2.28 10.14
C PRO A 117 -3.40 2.50 9.05
N PHE A 118 -3.59 3.75 8.61
CA PHE A 118 -4.57 4.11 7.60
C PHE A 118 -3.88 4.39 6.27
N ASN A 119 -4.26 3.64 5.24
CA ASN A 119 -3.77 3.79 3.88
C ASN A 119 -4.92 4.23 2.98
N ILE A 120 -4.68 5.22 2.12
CA ILE A 120 -5.72 5.92 1.38
C ILE A 120 -5.67 5.53 -0.10
N LEU A 121 -6.83 5.16 -0.63
CA LEU A 121 -7.10 4.99 -2.05
C LEU A 121 -8.04 6.11 -2.51
N THR A 122 -7.74 6.73 -3.63
CA THR A 122 -8.52 7.84 -4.18
C THR A 122 -8.93 7.56 -5.61
N LEU A 123 -10.22 7.72 -5.90
CA LEU A 123 -10.75 7.80 -7.26
C LEU A 123 -11.37 9.16 -7.51
N LYS A 124 -11.08 9.76 -8.66
CA LYS A 124 -11.61 11.08 -9.04
C LYS A 124 -11.95 11.14 -10.52
N GLY A 125 -12.82 12.08 -10.88
CA GLY A 125 -13.21 12.32 -12.26
C GLY A 125 -14.43 13.21 -12.37
N ILE A 126 -15.06 13.21 -13.53
CA ILE A 126 -16.22 14.04 -13.89
C ILE A 126 -17.44 13.14 -14.11
N VAL A 127 -18.58 13.54 -13.57
CA VAL A 127 -19.89 12.94 -13.86
C VAL A 127 -20.65 13.85 -14.81
N GLU A 128 -21.16 13.30 -15.92
CA GLU A 128 -21.97 14.02 -16.92
C GLU A 128 -23.34 13.38 -17.21
#